data_AF-A0AAW8F4B2-F1
#
_entry.id   AF-A0AAW8F4B2-F1
#
_cell.length_a   1.000
_cell.length_b   1.000
_cell.length_c   1.000
_cell.angle_alpha   90.00
_cell.angle_beta   90.00
_cell.angle_gamma   90.00
#
_symmetry.space_group_name_H-M   'P 1'
#
loop_
_entity.id
_entity.type
_entity.pdbx_description
1 polymer ?
#
loop_
_entity_poly.entity_id
_entity_poly.type
_entity_poly.pdbx_seq_one_letter_code
_entity_poly.pdbx_strand_id
1 'polypeptide(L)'
;MGKASRGKKERSRDRAGQWTATGAARAAHRLREQTRQTLTANPWVQMTLASNMNNVVAELHAVLANSGLIDLEGQPEGIARDAAMSMTLGKQGYRPPWPRVAGDAATWQMRQIEKLLRQAELLVISPAAHAAVMAAAATLDTADISTLDRDRDVLVPTGLLVLPEPIVVVNRTGTLSDTRAFGWQFITQHQMLPTAQYPGVLVTTFMDRDGPVQPAGWRQAVSQARAVGSPVPRLMPDGMYGMRGDACLAEESTEMLADLSEHHRQMQRALAQASQWRAEPVPETGEWGGGRVEDPYDDFVGRYMFAFFRLNSQGITAVSSPGASAGTATGTGDAPVPRDPDVRVIRLAAPSPRPSDPAGETKRVYHHRWPVRMHKVRQWYPSRQEHRVIWRGPYIKGPADAPLMMGEKVYLVDS
;
A
#
# COMPACT_ATOMS: atom_id res chain seq x y z
N MET A 1 -20.90 -5.86 -40.11
CA MET A 1 -21.02 -4.43 -39.69
C MET A 1 -21.27 -4.39 -38.20
N GLY A 2 -20.50 -3.61 -37.44
CA GLY A 2 -20.66 -3.53 -35.97
C GLY A 2 -19.48 -2.88 -35.25
N LYS A 3 -19.01 -1.71 -35.71
CA LYS A 3 -18.03 -0.88 -34.99
C LYS A 3 -18.70 0.44 -34.60
N ALA A 4 -19.54 0.43 -33.56
CA ALA A 4 -20.13 1.64 -33.01
C ALA A 4 -20.58 1.43 -31.56
N SER A 5 -19.62 1.37 -30.62
CA SER A 5 -19.94 1.44 -29.17
C SER A 5 -18.81 2.04 -28.32
N ARG A 6 -17.57 2.11 -28.82
CA ARG A 6 -16.45 2.68 -28.06
C ARG A 6 -16.52 4.20 -27.80
N GLY A 7 -17.22 4.97 -28.64
CA GLY A 7 -17.19 6.45 -28.56
C GLY A 7 -18.10 7.10 -27.51
N LYS A 8 -19.00 6.35 -26.85
CA LYS A 8 -20.01 6.95 -25.94
C LYS A 8 -19.63 6.90 -24.45
N LYS A 9 -18.75 5.98 -24.04
CA LYS A 9 -18.34 5.80 -22.62
C LYS A 9 -17.20 6.73 -22.18
N GLU A 10 -16.35 7.19 -23.10
CA GLU A 10 -15.28 8.16 -22.77
C GLU A 10 -15.88 9.49 -22.27
N ARG A 11 -17.01 9.92 -22.85
CA ARG A 11 -17.77 11.11 -22.42
C ARG A 11 -18.48 11.00 -21.06
N SER A 12 -18.61 9.81 -20.48
CA SER A 12 -19.23 9.66 -19.16
C SER A 12 -18.24 9.87 -18.01
N ARG A 13 -16.93 9.69 -18.25
CA ARG A 13 -15.89 9.90 -17.23
C ARG A 13 -15.66 11.37 -16.92
N ASP A 14 -15.87 12.26 -17.91
CA ASP A 14 -15.79 13.72 -17.72
C ASP A 14 -16.93 14.31 -16.88
N ARG A 15 -17.98 13.54 -16.54
CA ARG A 15 -19.10 14.00 -15.70
C ARG A 15 -18.99 13.62 -14.23
N ALA A 16 -18.07 12.74 -13.85
CA ALA A 16 -17.70 12.60 -12.44
C ALA A 16 -16.89 13.85 -12.09
N GLY A 17 -17.46 14.75 -11.30
CA GLY A 17 -16.91 16.07 -11.02
C GLY A 17 -15.39 16.02 -10.78
N GLN A 18 -14.67 16.96 -11.41
CA GLN A 18 -13.21 17.07 -11.31
C GLN A 18 -12.77 16.88 -9.86
N TRP A 19 -11.78 16.01 -9.63
CA TRP A 19 -11.24 15.77 -8.31
C TRP A 19 -10.82 17.11 -7.67
N THR A 20 -11.30 17.39 -6.46
CA THR A 20 -10.87 18.55 -5.68
C THR A 20 -10.35 18.09 -4.32
N ALA A 21 -9.29 18.73 -3.84
CA ALA A 21 -8.71 18.40 -2.53
C ALA A 21 -9.72 18.54 -1.39
N THR A 22 -10.51 19.62 -1.39
CA THR A 22 -11.58 19.86 -0.40
C THR A 22 -12.69 18.81 -0.48
N GLY A 23 -13.07 18.38 -1.69
CA GLY A 23 -14.04 17.30 -1.89
C GLY A 23 -13.53 15.98 -1.35
N ALA A 24 -12.28 15.63 -1.68
CA ALA A 24 -11.62 14.42 -1.20
C ALA A 24 -11.47 14.42 0.32
N ALA A 25 -11.03 15.53 0.93
CA ALA A 25 -10.89 15.67 2.38
C ALA A 25 -12.22 15.45 3.10
N ARG A 26 -13.31 16.10 2.66
CA ARG A 26 -14.64 15.90 3.24
C ARG A 26 -15.15 14.46 3.08
N ALA A 27 -14.89 13.84 1.93
CA ALA A 27 -15.26 12.45 1.70
C ALA A 27 -14.49 11.50 2.61
N ALA A 28 -13.18 11.69 2.76
CA ALA A 28 -12.32 10.92 3.64
C ALA A 28 -12.74 11.07 5.11
N HIS A 29 -13.09 12.28 5.56
CA HIS A 29 -13.56 12.51 6.93
C HIS A 29 -14.85 11.74 7.20
N ARG A 30 -15.83 11.82 6.30
CA ARG A 30 -17.09 11.06 6.41
C ARG A 30 -16.84 9.55 6.40
N LEU A 31 -15.95 9.06 5.53
CA LEU A 31 -15.60 7.64 5.47
C LEU A 31 -15.02 7.15 6.79
N ARG A 32 -14.06 7.89 7.37
CA ARG A 32 -13.48 7.58 8.69
C ARG A 32 -14.54 7.55 9.77
N GLU A 33 -15.40 8.57 9.84
CA GLU A 33 -16.40 8.69 10.91
C GLU A 33 -17.49 7.61 10.82
N GLN A 34 -18.04 7.37 9.62
CA GLN A 34 -19.01 6.29 9.40
C GLN A 34 -18.42 4.92 9.74
N THR A 35 -17.16 4.68 9.40
CA THR A 35 -16.44 3.45 9.73
C THR A 35 -16.33 3.31 11.25
N ARG A 36 -15.88 4.35 11.97
CA ARG A 36 -15.75 4.31 13.43
C ARG A 36 -17.05 3.97 14.15
N GLN A 37 -18.16 4.55 13.70
CA GLN A 37 -19.49 4.33 14.27
C GLN A 37 -19.99 2.89 14.11
N THR A 38 -19.57 2.21 13.04
CA THR A 38 -20.06 0.87 12.68
C THR A 38 -19.05 -0.23 12.95
N LEU A 39 -17.78 0.10 13.20
CA LEU A 39 -16.73 -0.86 13.49
C LEU A 39 -16.86 -1.42 14.91
N THR A 40 -17.11 -0.57 15.90
CA THR A 40 -17.01 -0.96 17.33
C THR A 40 -17.97 -2.11 17.66
N ALA A 41 -17.44 -3.18 18.25
CA ALA A 41 -18.18 -4.40 18.60
C ALA A 41 -19.01 -5.03 17.46
N ASN A 42 -18.66 -4.78 16.19
CA ASN A 42 -19.34 -5.36 15.04
C ASN A 42 -18.97 -6.85 14.85
N PRO A 43 -19.93 -7.79 14.98
CA PRO A 43 -19.66 -9.22 14.90
C PRO A 43 -19.21 -9.66 13.50
N TRP A 44 -19.65 -8.97 12.44
CA TRP A 44 -19.23 -9.27 11.07
C TRP A 44 -17.77 -8.90 10.83
N VAL A 45 -17.34 -7.75 11.36
CA VAL A 45 -15.93 -7.35 11.31
C VAL A 45 -15.06 -8.35 12.06
N GLN A 46 -15.47 -8.74 13.28
CA GLN A 46 -14.74 -9.72 14.07
C GLN A 46 -14.65 -11.08 13.37
N MET A 47 -15.74 -11.55 12.76
CA MET A 47 -15.76 -12.80 12.02
C MET A 47 -14.83 -12.77 10.79
N THR A 48 -14.84 -11.67 10.02
CA THR A 48 -13.94 -11.49 8.88
C THR A 48 -12.48 -11.48 9.32
N LEU A 49 -12.13 -10.71 10.35
CA LEU A 49 -10.76 -10.67 10.89
C LEU A 49 -10.31 -12.05 11.42
N ALA A 50 -11.19 -12.78 12.11
CA ALA A 50 -10.89 -14.13 12.59
C ALA A 50 -10.69 -15.12 11.44
N SER A 51 -11.49 -15.00 10.37
CA SER A 51 -11.32 -15.80 9.15
C SER A 51 -9.98 -15.51 8.48
N ASN A 52 -9.64 -14.22 8.30
CA ASN A 52 -8.36 -13.81 7.71
C ASN A 52 -7.16 -14.28 8.54
N MET A 53 -7.24 -14.17 9.87
CA MET A 53 -6.22 -14.70 10.77
C MET A 53 -6.07 -16.23 10.66
N ASN A 54 -7.18 -16.97 10.65
CA ASN A 54 -7.14 -18.43 10.48
C ASN A 54 -6.49 -18.82 9.16
N ASN A 55 -6.79 -18.10 8.08
CA ASN A 55 -6.23 -18.34 6.76
C ASN A 55 -4.69 -18.17 6.76
N VAL A 56 -4.21 -17.02 7.25
CA VAL A 56 -2.76 -16.73 7.31
C VAL A 56 -2.03 -17.73 8.21
N VAL A 57 -2.60 -18.05 9.37
CA VAL A 57 -2.00 -19.02 10.30
C VAL A 57 -1.98 -20.42 9.71
N ALA A 58 -3.01 -20.83 8.98
CA ALA A 58 -3.05 -22.15 8.33
C ALA A 58 -1.99 -22.28 7.23
N GLU A 59 -1.80 -21.24 6.41
CA GLU A 59 -0.75 -21.22 5.38
C GLU A 59 0.65 -21.28 6.00
N LEU A 60 0.91 -20.44 7.01
CA LEU A 60 2.21 -20.41 7.66
C LEU A 60 2.48 -21.71 8.43
N HIS A 61 1.46 -22.28 9.07
CA HIS A 61 1.54 -23.59 9.69
C HIS A 61 1.94 -24.67 8.68
N ALA A 62 1.29 -24.70 7.51
CA ALA A 62 1.62 -25.66 6.45
C ALA A 62 3.07 -25.50 5.96
N VAL A 63 3.56 -24.27 5.81
CA VAL A 63 4.97 -24.03 5.44
C VAL A 63 5.91 -24.49 6.54
N LEU A 64 5.65 -24.14 7.79
CA LEU A 64 6.50 -24.54 8.93
C LEU A 64 6.59 -26.06 9.04
N ALA A 65 5.45 -26.76 8.94
CA ALA A 65 5.39 -28.21 9.01
C ALA A 65 6.20 -28.92 7.91
N ASN A 66 6.38 -28.29 6.74
CA ASN A 66 7.12 -28.86 5.61
C ASN A 66 8.57 -28.34 5.48
N SER A 67 8.97 -27.36 6.29
CA SER A 67 10.26 -26.66 6.15
C SER A 67 11.41 -27.26 6.96
N GLY A 68 11.12 -28.14 7.92
CA GLY A 68 12.11 -28.62 8.90
C GLY A 68 12.71 -27.53 9.79
N LEU A 69 12.23 -26.28 9.72
CA LEU A 69 12.75 -25.13 10.48
C LEU A 69 12.49 -25.23 11.98
N ILE A 70 11.49 -26.01 12.35
CA ILE A 70 11.22 -26.39 13.73
C ILE A 70 11.48 -27.88 13.77
N ASP A 71 12.42 -28.31 14.62
CA ASP A 71 12.63 -29.71 14.97
C ASP A 71 11.37 -30.19 15.72
N LEU A 72 10.35 -30.53 14.93
CA LEU A 72 9.03 -30.94 15.39
C LEU A 72 8.94 -32.45 15.60
N GLU A 73 10.05 -33.18 15.43
CA GLU A 73 10.07 -34.62 15.64
C GLU A 73 9.76 -34.91 17.12
N GLY A 74 8.59 -35.51 17.37
CA GLY A 74 8.09 -35.79 18.73
C GLY A 74 7.41 -34.62 19.46
N GLN A 75 7.27 -33.45 18.84
CA GLN A 75 6.57 -32.31 19.43
C GLN A 75 5.04 -32.40 19.22
N PRO A 76 4.21 -32.02 20.20
CA PRO A 76 2.76 -31.97 20.04
C PRO A 76 2.32 -31.15 18.81
N GLU A 77 1.34 -31.66 18.07
CA GLU A 77 0.77 -31.06 16.84
C GLU A 77 0.34 -29.58 16.98
N GLY A 78 0.06 -29.13 18.22
CA GLY A 78 -0.28 -27.72 18.52
C GLY A 78 0.88 -26.73 18.42
N ILE A 79 2.14 -27.17 18.52
CA ILE A 79 3.29 -26.26 18.64
C ILE A 79 3.56 -25.49 17.36
N ALA A 80 3.47 -26.15 16.20
CA ALA A 80 3.68 -25.49 14.91
C ALA A 80 2.61 -24.43 14.64
N ARG A 81 1.36 -24.70 15.02
CA ARG A 81 0.25 -23.74 14.87
C ARG A 81 0.41 -22.57 15.83
N ASP A 82 0.78 -22.83 17.07
CA ASP A 82 1.08 -21.79 18.06
C ASP A 82 2.26 -20.91 17.60
N ALA A 83 3.29 -21.50 16.99
CA ALA A 83 4.40 -20.78 16.37
C ALA A 83 3.94 -19.91 15.19
N ALA A 84 3.11 -20.45 14.28
CA ALA A 84 2.56 -19.68 13.17
C ALA A 84 1.71 -18.48 13.64
N MET A 85 0.85 -18.69 14.64
CA MET A 85 0.06 -17.61 15.25
C MET A 85 0.96 -16.54 15.87
N SER A 86 1.96 -16.98 16.63
CA SER A 86 2.89 -16.11 17.34
C SER A 86 3.80 -15.32 16.38
N MET A 87 4.28 -15.94 15.29
CA MET A 87 5.03 -15.25 14.23
C MET A 87 4.15 -14.19 13.53
N THR A 88 2.88 -14.50 13.27
CA THR A 88 1.93 -13.59 12.62
C THR A 88 1.65 -12.37 13.52
N LEU A 89 1.29 -12.61 14.78
CA LEU A 89 0.96 -11.55 15.72
C LEU A 89 2.19 -10.74 16.16
N GLY A 90 3.32 -11.41 16.33
CA GLY A 90 4.59 -10.77 16.63
C GLY A 90 5.03 -9.83 15.50
N LYS A 91 4.90 -10.24 14.24
CA LYS A 91 5.13 -9.38 13.07
C LYS A 91 4.16 -8.19 13.02
N GLN A 92 2.92 -8.38 13.46
CA GLN A 92 1.94 -7.29 13.58
C GLN A 92 2.17 -6.39 14.81
N GLY A 93 3.19 -6.67 15.62
CA GLY A 93 3.59 -5.83 16.76
C GLY A 93 2.75 -6.03 18.02
N TYR A 94 2.01 -7.15 18.11
CA TYR A 94 1.34 -7.51 19.35
C TYR A 94 2.34 -8.05 20.36
N ARG A 95 2.27 -7.54 21.59
CA ARG A 95 3.10 -8.00 22.69
C ARG A 95 2.63 -9.38 23.17
N PRO A 96 3.54 -10.33 23.44
CA PRO A 96 3.17 -11.59 24.08
C PRO A 96 2.66 -11.38 25.52
N PRO A 97 1.88 -12.32 26.10
CA PRO A 97 1.54 -13.64 25.56
C PRO A 97 0.46 -13.56 24.47
N TRP A 98 0.66 -14.26 23.36
CA TRP A 98 -0.28 -14.23 22.23
C TRP A 98 -1.46 -15.18 22.42
N PRO A 99 -2.66 -14.81 21.93
CA PRO A 99 -3.79 -15.73 21.89
C PRO A 99 -3.49 -16.93 20.99
N ARG A 100 -4.10 -18.08 21.32
CA ARG A 100 -4.00 -19.32 20.52
C ARG A 100 -5.13 -19.48 19.50
N VAL A 101 -6.23 -18.74 19.70
CA VAL A 101 -7.42 -18.81 18.85
C VAL A 101 -7.61 -17.52 18.05
N ALA A 102 -8.05 -17.67 16.80
CA ALA A 102 -8.19 -16.54 15.89
C ALA A 102 -9.26 -15.51 16.31
N GLY A 103 -10.29 -15.92 17.07
CA GLY A 103 -11.31 -15.00 17.58
C GLY A 103 -10.75 -13.98 18.57
N ASP A 104 -9.81 -14.39 19.42
CA ASP A 104 -9.13 -13.50 20.38
C ASP A 104 -8.15 -12.59 19.65
N ALA A 105 -7.40 -13.13 18.69
CA ALA A 105 -6.54 -12.35 17.81
C ALA A 105 -7.34 -11.28 17.03
N ALA A 106 -8.50 -11.63 16.49
CA ALA A 106 -9.40 -10.69 15.82
C ALA A 106 -9.88 -9.57 16.76
N THR A 107 -10.16 -9.90 18.02
CA THR A 107 -10.50 -8.90 19.05
C THR A 107 -9.34 -7.93 19.29
N TRP A 108 -8.09 -8.43 19.32
CA TRP A 108 -6.90 -7.57 19.43
C TRP A 108 -6.75 -6.65 18.21
N GLN A 109 -6.92 -7.20 17.00
CA GLN A 109 -6.87 -6.45 15.74
C GLN A 109 -7.91 -5.36 15.67
N MET A 110 -9.15 -5.67 16.03
CA MET A 110 -10.25 -4.72 16.04
C MET A 110 -9.99 -3.54 16.97
N ARG A 111 -9.47 -3.78 18.19
CA ARG A 111 -9.05 -2.72 19.11
C ARG A 111 -7.94 -1.84 18.55
N GLN A 112 -6.95 -2.42 17.86
CA GLN A 112 -5.90 -1.65 17.20
C GLN A 112 -6.46 -0.79 16.06
N ILE A 113 -7.37 -1.34 15.25
CA ILE A 113 -8.00 -0.60 14.15
C ILE A 113 -8.87 0.55 14.69
N GLU A 114 -9.63 0.33 15.77
CA GLU A 114 -10.37 1.39 16.45
C GLU A 114 -9.44 2.50 16.96
N LYS A 115 -8.29 2.12 17.55
CA LYS A 115 -7.27 3.07 18.01
C LYS A 115 -6.69 3.85 16.83
N LEU A 116 -6.34 3.17 15.74
CA LEU A 116 -5.86 3.75 14.48
C LEU A 116 -6.86 4.79 13.96
N LEU A 117 -8.12 4.42 13.73
CA LEU A 117 -9.13 5.34 13.17
C LEU A 117 -9.40 6.55 14.08
N ARG A 118 -9.17 6.40 15.38
CA ARG A 118 -9.33 7.48 16.36
C ARG A 118 -8.17 8.47 16.36
N GLN A 119 -6.94 7.96 16.22
CA GLN A 119 -5.71 8.72 16.42
C GLN A 119 -5.02 9.13 15.12
N ALA A 120 -5.37 8.49 13.99
CA ALA A 120 -4.75 8.76 12.71
C ALA A 120 -4.98 10.18 12.24
N GLU A 121 -3.88 10.84 11.89
CA GLU A 121 -3.93 11.96 10.98
C GLU A 121 -4.53 11.50 9.66
N LEU A 122 -5.45 12.27 9.10
CA LEU A 122 -6.16 11.90 7.88
C LEU A 122 -5.42 12.47 6.67
N LEU A 123 -5.12 11.63 5.68
CA LEU A 123 -4.44 12.01 4.47
C LEU A 123 -5.29 11.65 3.25
N VAL A 124 -5.29 12.52 2.26
CA VAL A 124 -5.85 12.26 0.93
C VAL A 124 -4.77 12.47 -0.11
N ILE A 125 -4.74 11.62 -1.13
CA ILE A 125 -3.75 11.69 -2.21
C ILE A 125 -4.42 12.04 -3.53
N SER A 126 -3.82 12.97 -4.27
CA SER A 126 -4.33 13.35 -5.59
C SER A 126 -4.14 12.20 -6.59
N PRO A 127 -4.98 12.11 -7.65
CA PRO A 127 -4.83 11.09 -8.68
C PRO A 127 -3.42 11.01 -9.28
N ALA A 128 -2.78 12.16 -9.54
CA ALA A 128 -1.44 12.21 -10.11
C ALA A 128 -0.36 11.70 -9.14
N ALA A 129 -0.44 12.06 -7.86
CA ALA A 129 0.48 11.55 -6.84
C ALA A 129 0.26 10.05 -6.61
N HIS A 130 -0.99 9.60 -6.60
CA HIS A 130 -1.34 8.19 -6.50
C HIS A 130 -0.73 7.37 -7.65
N ALA A 131 -0.87 7.84 -8.89
CA ALA A 131 -0.27 7.19 -10.05
C ALA A 131 1.26 7.10 -9.97
N ALA A 132 1.93 8.12 -9.42
CA ALA A 132 3.38 8.08 -9.22
C ALA A 132 3.79 7.06 -8.14
N VAL A 133 3.03 6.92 -7.05
CA VAL A 133 3.24 5.87 -6.05
C VAL A 133 3.04 4.49 -6.68
N MET A 134 2.00 4.30 -7.49
CA MET A 134 1.77 3.03 -8.22
C MET A 134 2.94 2.69 -9.15
N ALA A 135 3.41 3.65 -9.93
CA ALA A 135 4.55 3.47 -10.82
C ALA A 135 5.84 3.14 -10.05
N ALA A 136 6.07 3.79 -8.90
CA ALA A 136 7.18 3.49 -8.02
C ALA A 136 7.08 2.09 -7.43
N ALA A 137 5.92 1.70 -6.91
CA ALA A 137 5.66 0.40 -6.31
C ALA A 137 5.86 -0.75 -7.31
N ALA A 138 5.55 -0.54 -8.59
CA ALA A 138 5.78 -1.52 -9.66
C ALA A 138 7.27 -1.79 -9.93
N THR A 139 8.18 -0.93 -9.46
CA THR A 139 9.63 -1.12 -9.64
C THR A 139 10.31 -1.81 -8.45
N LEU A 140 9.63 -1.96 -7.32
CA LEU A 140 10.23 -2.44 -6.07
C LEU A 140 10.27 -3.96 -6.00
N ASP A 141 11.33 -4.47 -5.37
CA ASP A 141 11.45 -5.86 -4.90
C ASP A 141 11.25 -5.91 -3.38
N THR A 142 11.00 -7.10 -2.85
CA THR A 142 10.74 -7.27 -1.40
C THR A 142 11.91 -6.79 -0.53
N ALA A 143 13.15 -7.01 -0.95
CA ALA A 143 14.32 -6.57 -0.19
C ALA A 143 14.43 -5.03 -0.11
N ASP A 144 13.94 -4.29 -1.12
CA ASP A 144 13.91 -2.82 -1.08
C ASP A 144 13.07 -2.33 0.10
N ILE A 145 11.93 -2.99 0.38
CA ILE A 145 11.00 -2.63 1.44
C ILE A 145 11.68 -2.72 2.82
N SER A 146 12.62 -3.64 2.99
CA SER A 146 13.36 -3.86 4.23
C SER A 146 14.44 -2.78 4.49
N THR A 147 14.61 -1.83 3.57
CA THR A 147 15.45 -0.64 3.77
C THR A 147 14.68 0.54 4.40
N LEU A 148 13.41 0.32 4.78
CA LEU A 148 12.58 1.32 5.43
C LEU A 148 13.18 1.74 6.78
N ASP A 149 13.36 3.04 6.96
CA ASP A 149 13.63 3.66 8.26
C ASP A 149 12.36 4.40 8.67
N ARG A 150 11.64 3.90 9.68
CA ARG A 150 10.36 4.51 10.05
C ARG A 150 10.52 5.94 10.55
N ASP A 151 11.61 6.25 11.24
CA ASP A 151 11.83 7.54 11.89
C ASP A 151 12.29 8.61 10.89
N ARG A 152 12.88 8.19 9.76
CA ARG A 152 13.30 9.11 8.68
C ARG A 152 12.33 9.16 7.49
N ASP A 153 11.66 8.06 7.17
CA ASP A 153 10.86 7.94 5.95
C ASP A 153 9.37 8.25 6.17
N VAL A 154 8.84 8.00 7.37
CA VAL A 154 7.41 8.10 7.63
C VAL A 154 7.08 9.45 8.26
N LEU A 155 6.27 10.24 7.55
CA LEU A 155 5.93 11.61 7.94
C LEU A 155 5.23 11.75 9.30
N VAL A 156 4.34 10.80 9.61
CA VAL A 156 3.52 10.83 10.83
C VAL A 156 3.47 9.43 11.44
N PRO A 157 3.63 9.28 12.77
CA PRO A 157 3.67 7.96 13.41
C PRO A 157 2.37 7.15 13.29
N THR A 158 1.23 7.82 13.09
CA THR A 158 -0.07 7.19 12.92
C THR A 158 -0.90 7.97 11.90
N GLY A 159 -1.25 7.33 10.79
CA GLY A 159 -1.93 7.99 9.67
C GLY A 159 -2.94 7.09 8.97
N LEU A 160 -3.88 7.73 8.26
CA LEU A 160 -4.89 7.08 7.42
C LEU A 160 -4.91 7.76 6.06
N LEU A 161 -4.40 7.08 5.05
CA LEU A 161 -4.39 7.52 3.65
C LEU A 161 -5.62 6.99 2.91
N VAL A 162 -6.47 7.90 2.44
CA VAL A 162 -7.62 7.58 1.59
C VAL A 162 -7.26 7.86 0.13
N LEU A 163 -7.42 6.84 -0.71
CA LEU A 163 -7.05 6.90 -2.13
C LEU A 163 -8.06 7.72 -2.96
N PRO A 164 -7.74 8.16 -4.18
CA PRO A 164 -8.74 8.75 -5.07
C PRO A 164 -9.67 7.68 -5.66
N GLU A 165 -9.13 6.48 -5.90
CA GLU A 165 -9.82 5.29 -6.39
C GLU A 165 -9.27 4.03 -5.70
N PRO A 166 -10.06 2.94 -5.56
CA PRO A 166 -9.57 1.68 -5.03
C PRO A 166 -8.51 1.06 -5.95
N ILE A 167 -7.48 0.47 -5.36
CA ILE A 167 -6.52 -0.38 -6.08
C ILE A 167 -7.08 -1.79 -6.12
N VAL A 168 -7.23 -2.38 -7.30
CA VAL A 168 -7.64 -3.78 -7.46
C VAL A 168 -6.40 -4.66 -7.63
N VAL A 169 -6.26 -5.64 -6.76
CA VAL A 169 -5.12 -6.56 -6.70
C VAL A 169 -5.59 -7.99 -6.97
N VAL A 170 -4.87 -8.68 -7.84
CA VAL A 170 -4.94 -10.14 -7.98
C VAL A 170 -3.87 -10.71 -7.07
N ASN A 171 -4.28 -11.35 -5.97
CA ASN A 171 -3.32 -11.90 -5.02
C ASN A 171 -2.74 -13.24 -5.52
N ARG A 172 -1.81 -13.82 -4.76
CA ARG A 172 -1.14 -15.09 -5.09
C ARG A 172 -2.07 -16.30 -5.30
N THR A 173 -3.30 -16.25 -4.81
CA THR A 173 -4.32 -17.31 -5.01
C THR A 173 -5.16 -17.10 -6.27
N GLY A 174 -4.92 -16.01 -7.01
CA GLY A 174 -5.74 -15.57 -8.14
C GLY A 174 -7.04 -14.87 -7.72
N THR A 175 -7.29 -14.71 -6.41
CA THR A 175 -8.47 -14.02 -5.92
C THR A 175 -8.29 -12.50 -6.00
N LEU A 176 -9.38 -11.82 -6.31
CA LEU A 176 -9.43 -10.36 -6.38
C LEU A 176 -9.66 -9.77 -4.99
N SER A 177 -8.97 -8.68 -4.71
CA SER A 177 -9.21 -7.79 -3.57
C SER A 177 -9.16 -6.35 -4.03
N ASP A 178 -9.79 -5.43 -3.30
CA ASP A 178 -9.59 -4.00 -3.50
C ASP A 178 -9.15 -3.30 -2.22
N THR A 179 -8.27 -2.31 -2.36
CA THR A 179 -7.85 -1.44 -1.26
C THR A 179 -8.26 -0.01 -1.53
N ARG A 180 -9.12 0.54 -0.68
CA ARG A 180 -9.62 1.92 -0.71
C ARG A 180 -8.81 2.86 0.16
N ALA A 181 -8.23 2.36 1.26
CA ALA A 181 -7.43 3.15 2.18
C ALA A 181 -6.35 2.30 2.85
N PHE A 182 -5.28 2.97 3.28
CA PHE A 182 -4.21 2.41 4.09
C PHE A 182 -4.13 3.16 5.41
N GLY A 183 -4.22 2.46 6.53
CA GLY A 183 -3.84 3.00 7.83
C GLY A 183 -2.48 2.50 8.24
N TRP A 184 -1.75 3.27 9.06
CA TRP A 184 -0.50 2.78 9.65
C TRP A 184 -0.26 3.28 11.07
N GLN A 185 0.54 2.53 11.82
CA GLN A 185 0.99 2.88 13.16
C GLN A 185 2.44 2.41 13.39
N PHE A 186 3.23 3.18 14.12
CA PHE A 186 4.51 2.69 14.64
C PHE A 186 4.26 1.61 15.70
N ILE A 187 5.02 0.51 15.59
CA ILE A 187 4.92 -0.65 16.47
C ILE A 187 6.31 -1.15 16.86
N THR A 188 6.38 -2.01 17.86
CA THR A 188 7.54 -2.88 18.08
C THR A 188 7.17 -4.27 17.57
N GLN A 189 7.84 -4.74 16.53
CA GLN A 189 7.70 -6.11 16.07
C GLN A 189 8.41 -7.04 17.05
N HIS A 190 7.80 -8.20 17.29
CA HIS A 190 8.33 -9.25 18.16
C HIS A 190 8.62 -10.48 17.30
N GLN A 191 9.89 -10.77 17.04
CA GLN A 191 10.31 -11.99 16.37
C GLN A 191 10.44 -13.11 17.41
N MET A 192 9.99 -14.31 17.07
CA MET A 192 10.14 -15.48 17.94
C MET A 192 11.51 -16.15 17.80
N LEU A 193 12.00 -16.26 16.56
CA LEU A 193 13.18 -17.05 16.20
C LEU A 193 14.12 -16.22 15.30
N PRO A 194 15.26 -15.74 15.82
CA PRO A 194 15.58 -15.64 17.25
C PRO A 194 14.61 -14.69 17.98
N THR A 195 14.50 -14.82 19.31
CA THR A 195 13.67 -13.89 20.10
C THR A 195 14.30 -12.51 20.05
N ALA A 196 13.65 -11.59 19.34
CA ALA A 196 14.17 -10.25 19.09
C ALA A 196 13.03 -9.24 18.94
N GLN A 197 13.37 -7.96 19.09
CA GLN A 197 12.44 -6.86 18.91
C GLN A 197 13.00 -5.85 17.93
N TYR A 198 12.15 -5.35 17.03
CA TYR A 198 12.54 -4.36 16.03
C TYR A 198 11.51 -3.24 15.98
N PRO A 199 11.93 -2.00 15.76
CA PRO A 199 10.99 -0.95 15.39
C PRO A 199 10.38 -1.29 14.03
N GLY A 200 9.06 -1.08 13.91
CA GLY A 200 8.34 -1.35 12.68
C GLY A 200 7.15 -0.42 12.47
N VAL A 201 6.45 -0.68 11.38
CA VAL A 201 5.21 -0.02 10.96
C VAL A 201 4.17 -1.11 10.71
N LEU A 202 3.03 -1.02 11.38
CA LEU A 202 1.86 -1.85 11.12
C LEU A 202 1.00 -1.15 10.10
N VAL A 203 0.82 -1.73 8.93
CA VAL A 203 -0.08 -1.23 7.88
C VAL A 203 -1.38 -2.03 7.93
N THR A 204 -2.52 -1.33 7.97
CA THR A 204 -3.86 -1.92 7.83
C THR A 204 -4.43 -1.53 6.47
N THR A 205 -4.89 -2.50 5.69
CA THR A 205 -5.63 -2.25 4.45
C THR A 205 -7.12 -2.20 4.74
N PHE A 206 -7.82 -1.30 4.06
CA PHE A 206 -9.27 -1.23 4.10
C PHE A 206 -9.83 -1.33 2.69
N MET A 207 -10.71 -2.29 2.46
CA MET A 207 -11.52 -2.36 1.24
C MET A 207 -12.75 -1.43 1.36
N ASP A 208 -13.26 -0.97 0.22
CA ASP A 208 -14.56 -0.28 0.21
C ASP A 208 -15.66 -1.33 0.21
N ARG A 209 -16.57 -1.27 1.20
CA ARG A 209 -17.71 -2.18 1.24
C ARG A 209 -18.49 -2.21 -0.07
N ASP A 210 -18.63 -1.05 -0.71
CA ASP A 210 -19.34 -0.89 -1.98
C ASP A 210 -18.35 -0.74 -3.15
N GLY A 211 -17.13 -1.25 -2.98
CA GLY A 211 -16.03 -1.18 -3.94
C GLY A 211 -16.24 -2.02 -5.20
N PRO A 212 -15.24 -2.06 -6.09
CA PRO A 212 -15.33 -2.77 -7.36
C PRO A 212 -15.28 -4.30 -7.21
N VAL A 213 -14.76 -4.85 -6.10
CA VAL A 213 -14.69 -6.30 -5.89
C VAL A 213 -15.81 -6.74 -4.97
N GLN A 214 -16.87 -7.32 -5.54
CA GLN A 214 -18.07 -7.74 -4.79
C GLN A 214 -18.51 -9.17 -5.13
N PRO A 215 -17.75 -10.20 -4.68
CA PRO A 215 -18.15 -11.58 -4.86
C PRO A 215 -19.54 -11.83 -4.24
N ALA A 216 -20.25 -12.85 -4.75
CA ALA A 216 -21.61 -13.14 -4.31
C ALA A 216 -21.71 -13.33 -2.78
N GLY A 217 -20.74 -14.04 -2.19
CA GLY A 217 -20.66 -14.21 -0.73
C GLY A 217 -20.51 -12.89 0.04
N TRP A 218 -19.72 -11.94 -0.48
CA TRP A 218 -19.59 -10.61 0.13
C TRP A 218 -20.92 -9.83 0.10
N ARG A 219 -21.60 -9.81 -1.06
CA ARG A 219 -22.90 -9.14 -1.19
C ARG A 219 -23.96 -9.75 -0.26
N GLN A 220 -23.96 -11.08 -0.13
CA GLN A 220 -24.83 -11.77 0.80
C GLN A 220 -24.51 -11.40 2.26
N ALA A 221 -23.23 -11.41 2.66
CA ALA A 221 -22.81 -11.01 4.00
C ALA A 221 -23.20 -9.57 4.32
N VAL A 222 -22.97 -8.62 3.40
CA VAL A 222 -23.37 -7.21 3.56
C VAL A 222 -24.90 -7.07 3.72
N SER A 223 -25.66 -7.81 2.92
CA SER A 223 -27.13 -7.81 2.99
C SER A 223 -27.62 -8.36 4.33
N GLN A 224 -27.07 -9.49 4.77
CA GLN A 224 -27.43 -10.13 6.04
C GLN A 224 -27.05 -9.26 7.22
N ALA A 225 -25.85 -8.68 7.22
CA ALA A 225 -25.38 -7.74 8.23
C ALA A 225 -26.34 -6.55 8.40
N ARG A 226 -26.83 -6.01 7.28
CA ARG A 226 -27.85 -4.95 7.30
C ARG A 226 -29.19 -5.46 7.85
N ALA A 227 -29.64 -6.63 7.44
CA ALA A 227 -30.93 -7.20 7.86
C ALA A 227 -30.99 -7.46 9.37
N VAL A 228 -29.87 -7.82 10.01
CA VAL A 228 -29.78 -8.07 11.46
C VAL A 228 -29.42 -6.81 12.28
N GLY A 229 -29.43 -5.63 11.66
CA GLY A 229 -29.16 -4.36 12.35
C GLY A 229 -27.68 -4.11 12.72
N SER A 230 -26.74 -4.88 12.14
CA SER A 230 -25.30 -4.74 12.37
C SER A 230 -24.55 -4.49 11.05
N PRO A 231 -24.82 -3.37 10.34
CA PRO A 231 -24.25 -3.12 9.03
C PRO A 231 -22.72 -3.09 9.08
N VAL A 232 -22.05 -3.70 8.10
CA VAL A 232 -20.60 -3.63 7.98
C VAL A 232 -20.13 -2.20 7.66
N PRO A 233 -18.95 -1.80 8.15
CA PRO A 233 -18.41 -0.46 7.95
C PRO A 233 -18.14 -0.13 6.49
N ARG A 234 -18.03 1.17 6.19
CA ARG A 234 -17.68 1.66 4.84
C ARG A 234 -16.26 1.25 4.44
N LEU A 235 -15.29 1.49 5.33
CA LEU A 235 -13.94 0.97 5.21
C LEU A 235 -13.88 -0.35 5.98
N MET A 236 -14.00 -1.46 5.29
CA MET A 236 -13.91 -2.78 5.90
C MET A 236 -12.42 -3.17 6.03
N PRO A 237 -11.91 -3.47 7.24
CA PRO A 237 -10.55 -3.95 7.39
C PRO A 237 -10.37 -5.27 6.66
N ASP A 238 -9.31 -5.36 5.87
CA ASP A 238 -9.03 -6.53 5.02
C ASP A 238 -7.77 -7.26 5.48
N GLY A 239 -6.66 -6.54 5.68
CA GLY A 239 -5.39 -7.14 6.08
C GLY A 239 -4.55 -6.26 7.00
N MET A 240 -3.61 -6.88 7.72
CA MET A 240 -2.67 -6.22 8.61
C MET A 240 -1.24 -6.74 8.36
N TYR A 241 -0.36 -5.84 7.92
CA TYR A 241 0.98 -6.14 7.43
C TYR A 241 2.01 -5.41 8.29
N GLY A 242 2.88 -6.18 8.94
CA GLY A 242 4.03 -5.63 9.65
C GLY A 242 5.23 -5.42 8.74
N MET A 243 5.70 -4.19 8.65
CA MET A 243 6.95 -3.81 7.97
C MET A 243 8.02 -3.50 9.01
N ARG A 244 9.22 -4.04 8.83
CA ARG A 244 10.38 -3.68 9.65
C ARG A 244 10.82 -2.26 9.29
N GLY A 245 11.24 -1.47 10.28
CA GLY A 245 11.45 -0.03 10.13
C GLY A 245 12.77 0.47 10.73
N ASP A 246 13.75 -0.41 10.92
CA ASP A 246 15.11 -0.09 11.42
C ASP A 246 16.16 0.01 10.31
N ALA A 247 15.74 0.03 9.04
CA ALA A 247 16.63 0.07 7.89
C ALA A 247 17.67 -1.06 7.86
N CYS A 248 17.33 -2.26 8.36
CA CYS A 248 18.30 -3.34 8.57
C CYS A 248 19.08 -3.77 7.32
N LEU A 249 18.56 -3.53 6.12
CA LEU A 249 19.26 -3.87 4.86
C LEU A 249 19.83 -2.64 4.12
N ALA A 250 19.94 -1.48 4.77
CA ALA A 250 20.37 -0.25 4.10
C ALA A 250 21.83 -0.30 3.62
N GLU A 251 22.70 -1.04 4.31
CA GLU A 251 24.13 -1.15 4.00
C GLU A 251 24.46 -2.36 3.11
N GLU A 252 23.53 -3.30 2.94
CA GLU A 252 23.79 -4.58 2.27
C GLU A 252 24.13 -4.45 0.79
N SER A 253 24.87 -5.41 0.22
CA SER A 253 25.19 -5.37 -1.21
C SER A 253 23.95 -5.59 -2.09
N THR A 254 23.99 -5.12 -3.34
CA THR A 254 22.87 -5.36 -4.30
C THR A 254 22.67 -6.85 -4.58
N GLU A 255 23.75 -7.64 -4.55
CA GLU A 255 23.70 -9.09 -4.72
C GLU A 255 22.97 -9.76 -3.55
N MET A 256 23.31 -9.40 -2.31
CA MET A 256 22.64 -9.95 -1.13
C MET A 256 21.15 -9.57 -1.07
N LEU A 257 20.77 -8.37 -1.51
CA LEU A 257 19.36 -7.99 -1.64
C LEU A 257 18.63 -8.83 -2.71
N ALA A 258 19.31 -9.16 -3.82
CA ALA A 258 18.73 -10.01 -4.85
C ALA A 258 18.49 -11.43 -4.33
N ASP A 259 19.44 -11.99 -3.59
CA ASP A 259 19.32 -13.30 -2.95
C ASP A 259 18.19 -13.32 -1.92
N LEU A 260 18.09 -12.31 -1.05
CA LEU A 260 16.99 -12.19 -0.09
C LEU A 260 15.62 -12.08 -0.79
N SER A 261 15.56 -11.35 -1.90
CA SER A 261 14.34 -11.26 -2.71
C SER A 261 13.97 -12.60 -3.31
N GLU A 262 14.94 -13.39 -3.80
CA GLU A 262 14.64 -14.72 -4.35
C GLU A 262 14.20 -15.70 -3.26
N HIS A 263 14.84 -15.70 -2.09
CA HIS A 263 14.37 -16.49 -0.94
C HIS A 263 12.93 -16.13 -0.54
N HIS A 264 12.58 -14.84 -0.55
CA HIS A 264 11.21 -14.40 -0.32
C HIS A 264 10.25 -14.96 -1.39
N ARG A 265 10.60 -14.86 -2.67
CA ARG A 265 9.78 -15.41 -3.77
C ARG A 265 9.60 -16.92 -3.63
N GLN A 266 10.63 -17.66 -3.24
CA GLN A 266 10.55 -19.10 -2.97
C GLN A 266 9.56 -19.40 -1.83
N MET A 267 9.67 -18.68 -0.71
CA MET A 267 8.72 -18.80 0.40
C MET A 267 7.28 -18.49 -0.05
N GLN A 268 7.09 -17.45 -0.86
CA GLN A 268 5.77 -17.09 -1.38
C GLN A 268 5.20 -18.13 -2.36
N ARG A 269 6.03 -18.75 -3.19
CA ARG A 269 5.62 -19.89 -4.03
C ARG A 269 5.16 -21.07 -3.16
N ALA A 270 5.86 -21.36 -2.06
CA ALA A 270 5.46 -22.41 -1.12
C ALA A 270 4.14 -22.08 -0.40
N LEU A 271 3.95 -20.82 0.02
CA LEU A 271 2.67 -20.34 0.59
C LEU A 271 1.53 -20.44 -0.44
N ALA A 272 1.78 -20.05 -1.69
CA ALA A 272 0.82 -20.17 -2.78
C ALA A 272 0.40 -21.65 -2.98
N GLN A 273 1.36 -22.57 -3.01
CA GLN A 273 1.10 -24.01 -3.08
C GLN A 273 0.24 -24.49 -1.89
N ALA A 274 0.59 -24.09 -0.67
CA ALA A 274 -0.17 -24.43 0.54
C ALA A 274 -1.60 -23.86 0.55
N SER A 275 -1.85 -22.80 -0.24
CA SER A 275 -3.15 -22.13 -0.34
C SER A 275 -4.02 -22.59 -1.52
N GLN A 276 -3.56 -23.53 -2.36
CA GLN A 276 -4.26 -23.95 -3.58
C GLN A 276 -5.69 -24.44 -3.36
N TRP A 277 -5.99 -25.01 -2.19
CA TRP A 277 -7.34 -25.45 -1.82
C TRP A 277 -8.37 -24.29 -1.75
N ARG A 278 -7.91 -23.03 -1.71
CA ARG A 278 -8.75 -21.80 -1.75
C ARG A 278 -8.79 -21.13 -3.12
N ALA A 279 -8.14 -21.69 -4.13
CA ALA A 279 -8.14 -21.12 -5.47
C ALA A 279 -9.53 -21.31 -6.11
N GLU A 280 -10.51 -20.49 -5.72
CA GLU A 280 -11.77 -20.37 -6.42
C GLU A 280 -11.64 -19.26 -7.47
N PRO A 281 -11.98 -19.51 -8.74
CA PRO A 281 -12.09 -18.45 -9.73
C PRO A 281 -13.18 -17.48 -9.28
N VAL A 282 -12.79 -16.28 -8.82
CA VAL A 282 -13.76 -15.25 -8.44
C VAL A 282 -14.36 -14.68 -9.71
N PRO A 283 -15.66 -14.86 -9.98
CA PRO A 283 -16.30 -14.32 -11.18
C PRO A 283 -16.15 -12.80 -11.17
N GLU A 284 -15.57 -12.25 -12.24
CA GLU A 284 -15.49 -10.81 -12.44
C GLU A 284 -16.92 -10.25 -12.55
N THR A 285 -17.37 -9.59 -11.48
CA THR A 285 -18.67 -8.90 -11.48
C THR A 285 -18.43 -7.40 -11.55
N GLY A 286 -18.07 -6.92 -12.75
CA GLY A 286 -17.95 -5.49 -13.06
C GLY A 286 -16.86 -5.17 -14.09
N GLU A 287 -17.15 -4.29 -15.05
CA GLU A 287 -16.14 -3.75 -15.97
C GLU A 287 -15.27 -2.71 -15.22
N TRP A 288 -14.21 -3.15 -14.54
CA TRP A 288 -13.24 -2.21 -13.96
C TRP A 288 -12.15 -1.85 -14.97
N GLY A 289 -12.15 -0.59 -15.42
CA GLY A 289 -11.26 -0.08 -16.48
C GLY A 289 -10.02 0.67 -16.01
N GLY A 290 -9.46 0.32 -14.83
CA GLY A 290 -8.32 0.99 -14.16
C GLY A 290 -6.99 0.20 -14.14
N GLY A 291 -6.97 -1.02 -14.68
CA GLY A 291 -5.76 -1.87 -14.81
C GLY A 291 -5.36 -2.62 -13.53
N ARG A 292 -5.33 -3.95 -13.55
CA ARG A 292 -5.13 -4.76 -12.32
C ARG A 292 -3.66 -4.79 -11.91
N VAL A 293 -3.42 -4.87 -10.61
CA VAL A 293 -2.09 -5.17 -10.08
C VAL A 293 -1.99 -6.65 -9.81
N GLU A 294 -1.05 -7.30 -10.49
CA GLU A 294 -0.64 -8.66 -10.15
C GLU A 294 0.24 -8.62 -8.90
N ASP A 295 -0.14 -9.37 -7.86
CA ASP A 295 0.63 -9.51 -6.63
C ASP A 295 0.87 -10.99 -6.28
N PRO A 296 1.70 -11.69 -7.10
CA PRO A 296 1.99 -13.10 -6.90
C PRO A 296 2.76 -13.39 -5.61
N TYR A 297 3.27 -12.35 -4.93
CA TYR A 297 4.12 -12.47 -3.75
C TYR A 297 3.50 -11.86 -2.49
N ASP A 298 2.23 -11.42 -2.54
CA ASP A 298 1.53 -10.82 -1.40
C ASP A 298 2.37 -9.71 -0.71
N ASP A 299 3.06 -8.90 -1.52
CA ASP A 299 3.97 -7.85 -1.05
C ASP A 299 3.62 -6.46 -1.59
N PHE A 300 2.56 -6.36 -2.41
CA PHE A 300 2.16 -5.10 -3.01
C PHE A 300 1.84 -4.02 -1.97
N VAL A 301 1.19 -4.38 -0.87
CA VAL A 301 0.91 -3.44 0.23
C VAL A 301 2.20 -2.84 0.78
N GLY A 302 3.22 -3.67 0.99
CA GLY A 302 4.55 -3.24 1.44
C GLY A 302 5.23 -2.34 0.40
N ARG A 303 5.19 -2.71 -0.88
CA ARG A 303 5.76 -1.91 -1.98
C ARG A 303 5.07 -0.55 -2.11
N TYR A 304 3.75 -0.51 -2.07
CA TYR A 304 2.97 0.72 -2.16
C TYR A 304 3.28 1.65 -0.99
N MET A 305 3.24 1.15 0.24
CA MET A 305 3.47 1.99 1.42
C MET A 305 4.93 2.45 1.52
N PHE A 306 5.90 1.60 1.19
CA PHE A 306 7.30 1.99 1.09
C PHE A 306 7.50 3.11 0.05
N ALA A 307 6.96 2.94 -1.16
CA ALA A 307 7.01 3.95 -2.20
C ALA A 307 6.34 5.27 -1.75
N PHE A 308 5.17 5.19 -1.13
CA PHE A 308 4.47 6.35 -0.59
C PHE A 308 5.34 7.12 0.42
N PHE A 309 5.88 6.44 1.44
CA PHE A 309 6.73 7.09 2.45
C PHE A 309 7.98 7.70 1.83
N ARG A 310 8.66 6.94 0.95
CA ARG A 310 9.90 7.41 0.35
C ARG A 310 9.71 8.56 -0.62
N LEU A 311 8.68 8.57 -1.46
CA LEU A 311 8.40 9.70 -2.36
C LEU A 311 8.08 10.98 -1.59
N ASN A 312 7.40 10.86 -0.44
CA ASN A 312 7.20 11.98 0.48
C ASN A 312 8.51 12.46 1.10
N SER A 313 9.33 11.55 1.64
CA SER A 313 10.63 11.90 2.24
C SER A 313 11.62 12.54 1.24
N GLN A 314 11.50 12.21 -0.06
CA GLN A 314 12.30 12.76 -1.15
C GLN A 314 11.80 14.14 -1.63
N GLY A 315 10.64 14.60 -1.16
CA GLY A 315 10.01 15.83 -1.64
C GLY A 315 9.46 15.73 -3.07
N ILE A 316 9.28 14.51 -3.62
CA ILE A 316 8.62 14.29 -4.91
C ILE A 316 7.12 14.56 -4.78
N THR A 317 6.57 14.34 -3.59
CA THR A 317 5.23 14.79 -3.23
C THR A 317 5.28 15.95 -2.25
N ALA A 318 4.34 16.88 -2.39
CA ALA A 318 4.12 17.97 -1.47
C ALA A 318 2.94 17.67 -0.55
N VAL A 319 3.10 18.00 0.73
CA VAL A 319 2.06 17.90 1.76
C VAL A 319 1.50 19.29 1.99
N SER A 320 0.19 19.45 1.88
CA SER A 320 -0.47 20.75 2.05
C SER A 320 -1.80 20.62 2.78
N SER A 321 -2.22 21.66 3.48
CA SER A 321 -3.59 21.75 3.98
C SER A 321 -4.54 22.11 2.81
N PRO A 322 -5.80 21.64 2.80
CA PRO A 322 -6.74 21.80 1.69
C PRO A 322 -6.97 23.25 1.21
N GLY A 323 -6.67 24.25 2.05
CA GLY A 323 -6.83 25.68 1.74
C GLY A 323 -5.54 26.46 1.47
N ALA A 324 -4.35 25.85 1.48
CA ALA A 324 -3.08 26.58 1.35
C ALA A 324 -2.76 27.04 -0.09
N SER A 325 -3.48 26.55 -1.11
CA SER A 325 -3.33 26.99 -2.50
C SER A 325 -4.61 27.64 -3.01
N ALA A 326 -4.91 28.84 -2.50
CA ALA A 326 -5.71 29.81 -3.22
C ALA A 326 -4.97 31.14 -3.13
N GLY A 327 -4.41 31.58 -4.25
CA GLY A 327 -3.86 32.93 -4.39
C GLY A 327 -4.91 33.96 -4.01
N THR A 328 -4.45 35.08 -3.46
CA THR A 328 -5.18 36.30 -3.13
C THR A 328 -6.34 36.58 -4.09
N ALA A 329 -7.54 36.14 -3.72
CA ALA A 329 -8.79 36.57 -4.32
C ALA A 329 -9.47 37.51 -3.32
N THR A 330 -9.31 38.81 -3.56
CA THR A 330 -10.12 39.86 -2.95
C THR A 330 -11.55 39.73 -3.47
N GLY A 331 -12.50 39.29 -2.64
CA GLY A 331 -13.89 39.17 -3.05
C GLY A 331 -14.85 38.61 -1.99
N THR A 332 -15.45 39.53 -1.24
CA THR A 332 -16.84 39.53 -0.71
C THR A 332 -17.41 38.27 -0.05
N GLY A 333 -17.49 38.33 1.29
CA GLY A 333 -18.76 38.21 2.03
C GLY A 333 -19.55 36.93 1.89
N ASP A 334 -19.02 35.82 2.40
CA ASP A 334 -19.84 34.66 2.77
C ASP A 334 -19.35 34.11 4.12
N ALA A 335 -20.27 33.73 4.99
CA ALA A 335 -19.98 33.34 6.37
C ALA A 335 -18.97 32.17 6.42
N PRO A 336 -18.02 32.16 7.38
CA PRO A 336 -16.96 31.16 7.40
C PRO A 336 -17.55 29.78 7.68
N VAL A 337 -17.60 28.93 6.64
CA VAL A 337 -17.81 27.48 6.80
C VAL A 337 -16.70 26.97 7.74
N PRO A 338 -17.03 26.20 8.80
CA PRO A 338 -16.02 25.64 9.69
C PRO A 338 -14.95 24.91 8.90
N ARG A 339 -13.72 25.40 8.99
CA ARG A 339 -12.55 24.75 8.39
C ARG A 339 -12.37 23.43 9.11
N ASP A 340 -12.43 22.32 8.38
CA ASP A 340 -12.07 21.01 8.90
C ASP A 340 -10.52 20.93 8.95
N PRO A 341 -9.86 21.08 10.12
CA PRO A 341 -8.46 21.51 10.15
C PRO A 341 -7.43 20.42 9.86
N ASP A 342 -7.80 19.14 9.88
CA ASP A 342 -6.80 18.07 10.13
C ASP A 342 -6.59 17.07 8.98
N VAL A 343 -6.92 17.45 7.74
CA VAL A 343 -6.63 16.61 6.56
C VAL A 343 -5.39 17.09 5.83
N ARG A 344 -4.38 16.22 5.65
CA ARG A 344 -3.22 16.50 4.79
C ARG A 344 -3.49 16.05 3.36
N VAL A 345 -3.20 16.92 2.41
CA VAL A 345 -3.35 16.65 0.97
C VAL A 345 -1.99 16.37 0.37
N ILE A 346 -1.81 15.17 -0.16
CA ILE A 346 -0.60 14.72 -0.86
C ILE A 346 -0.78 14.99 -2.36
N ARG A 347 0.12 15.78 -2.94
CA ARG A 347 0.16 16.10 -4.37
C ARG A 347 1.54 15.85 -4.94
N LEU A 348 1.69 15.72 -6.25
CA LEU A 348 3.02 15.81 -6.87
C LEU A 348 3.59 17.20 -6.63
N ALA A 349 4.85 17.26 -6.22
CA ALA A 349 5.57 18.52 -6.12
C ALA A 349 5.70 19.12 -7.52
N ALA A 350 5.62 20.45 -7.61
CA ALA A 350 5.98 21.14 -8.83
C ALA A 350 7.45 20.84 -9.17
N PRO A 351 7.83 20.75 -10.46
CA PRO A 351 9.24 20.58 -10.82
C PRO A 351 10.03 21.75 -10.22
N SER A 352 10.97 21.47 -9.30
CA SER A 352 11.90 22.50 -8.85
C SER A 352 12.74 22.94 -10.05
N PRO A 353 12.98 24.25 -10.26
CA PRO A 353 13.99 24.69 -11.21
C PRO A 353 15.31 24.01 -10.82
N ARG A 354 15.93 23.31 -11.78
CA ARG A 354 17.20 22.62 -11.53
C ARG A 354 18.26 23.65 -11.16
N PRO A 355 19.10 23.39 -10.13
CA PRO A 355 20.36 24.08 -9.99
C PRO A 355 21.14 23.91 -11.29
N SER A 356 21.58 25.03 -11.89
CA SER A 356 22.55 25.01 -12.98
C SER A 356 23.76 24.19 -12.56
N ASP A 357 24.10 23.19 -13.36
CA ASP A 357 25.22 22.28 -13.08
C ASP A 357 26.52 23.06 -12.81
N PRO A 358 27.38 22.58 -11.88
CA PRO A 358 28.66 23.20 -11.59
C PRO A 358 29.55 23.19 -12.84
N ALA A 359 30.11 24.35 -13.17
CA ALA A 359 31.07 24.53 -14.24
C ALA A 359 32.39 23.83 -13.86
N GLY A 360 32.76 22.72 -14.51
CA GLY A 360 34.07 22.12 -14.28
C GLY A 360 34.33 20.73 -14.86
N GLU A 361 33.32 19.89 -15.11
CA GLU A 361 33.54 18.56 -15.70
C GLU A 361 33.32 18.59 -17.21
N THR A 362 34.16 17.87 -17.96
CA THR A 362 34.06 17.60 -19.41
C THR A 362 32.74 16.91 -19.73
N LYS A 363 31.68 17.71 -19.77
CA LYS A 363 30.32 17.28 -20.00
C LYS A 363 30.18 16.73 -21.40
N ARG A 364 29.69 15.50 -21.48
CA ARG A 364 29.14 14.92 -22.70
C ARG A 364 28.07 15.89 -23.25
N VAL A 365 28.39 16.57 -24.34
CA VAL A 365 27.45 17.47 -25.02
C VAL A 365 26.40 16.60 -25.72
N TYR A 366 25.14 16.75 -25.31
CA TYR A 366 24.03 16.03 -25.94
C TYR A 366 23.40 16.93 -27.01
N HIS A 367 23.27 16.43 -28.24
CA HIS A 367 22.62 17.17 -29.34
C HIS A 367 21.11 16.94 -29.43
N HIS A 368 20.56 16.08 -28.58
CA HIS A 368 19.14 15.71 -28.55
C HIS A 368 18.63 15.74 -27.12
N ARG A 369 17.32 15.86 -26.95
CA ARG A 369 16.63 15.63 -25.68
C ARG A 369 15.64 14.48 -25.77
N TRP A 370 15.39 13.76 -24.69
CA TRP A 370 14.47 12.60 -24.68
C TRP A 370 13.71 12.47 -23.35
N PRO A 371 12.50 11.89 -23.36
CA PRO A 371 11.75 11.62 -22.15
C PRO A 371 12.39 10.44 -21.40
N VAL A 372 12.74 10.67 -20.14
CA VAL A 372 13.17 9.63 -19.20
C VAL A 372 11.93 9.15 -18.44
N ARG A 373 11.73 7.84 -18.32
CA ARG A 373 10.68 7.27 -17.46
C ARG A 373 11.16 7.24 -16.01
N MET A 374 10.21 7.21 -15.09
CA MET A 374 10.51 7.00 -13.68
C MET A 374 11.28 5.69 -13.50
N HIS A 375 12.40 5.72 -12.77
CA HIS A 375 13.20 4.53 -12.47
C HIS A 375 13.75 4.61 -11.04
N LYS A 376 13.86 3.45 -10.39
CA LYS A 376 14.50 3.33 -9.08
C LYS A 376 16.02 3.37 -9.23
N VAL A 377 16.68 4.02 -8.28
CA VAL A 377 18.14 4.03 -8.13
C VAL A 377 18.48 3.79 -6.67
N ARG A 378 19.51 2.99 -6.42
CA ARG A 378 20.06 2.79 -5.09
C ARG A 378 21.25 3.73 -4.90
N GLN A 379 21.01 4.91 -4.33
CA GLN A 379 21.99 5.99 -4.22
C GLN A 379 22.76 5.89 -2.91
N TRP A 380 24.09 5.89 -2.98
CA TRP A 380 24.98 6.00 -1.83
C TRP A 380 24.96 7.43 -1.27
N TYR A 381 24.85 7.56 0.06
CA TYR A 381 24.93 8.82 0.78
C TYR A 381 26.16 8.81 1.72
N PRO A 382 27.32 9.33 1.30
CA PRO A 382 28.57 9.25 2.07
C PRO A 382 28.48 9.83 3.48
N SER A 383 27.73 10.91 3.68
CA SER A 383 27.55 11.53 4.99
C SER A 383 26.79 10.65 5.98
N ARG A 384 26.04 9.67 5.47
CA ARG A 384 25.23 8.74 6.25
C ARG A 384 25.76 7.30 6.20
N GLN A 385 26.74 7.04 5.35
CA GLN A 385 27.28 5.71 5.08
C GLN A 385 26.19 4.67 4.74
N GLU A 386 25.14 5.07 4.03
CA GLU A 386 24.02 4.18 3.68
C GLU A 386 23.64 4.27 2.20
N HIS A 387 23.11 3.16 1.66
CA HIS A 387 22.42 3.17 0.37
C HIS A 387 20.92 3.40 0.56
N ARG A 388 20.34 4.29 -0.25
CA ARG A 388 18.89 4.53 -0.25
C ARG A 388 18.26 4.31 -1.61
N VAL A 389 17.14 3.61 -1.61
CA VAL A 389 16.24 3.58 -2.76
C VAL A 389 15.60 4.96 -2.93
N ILE A 390 15.83 5.55 -4.09
CA ILE A 390 15.20 6.78 -4.55
C ILE A 390 14.57 6.58 -5.92
N TRP A 391 13.63 7.46 -6.28
CA TRP A 391 13.11 7.50 -7.64
C TRP A 391 13.54 8.77 -8.34
N ARG A 392 14.03 8.61 -9.56
CA ARG A 392 14.23 9.74 -10.46
C ARG A 392 13.01 9.78 -11.36
N GLY A 393 12.24 10.86 -11.24
CA GLY A 393 10.94 11.02 -11.90
C GLY A 393 11.03 11.09 -13.42
N PRO A 394 9.89 11.17 -14.12
CA PRO A 394 9.92 11.41 -15.54
C PRO A 394 10.40 12.84 -15.81
N TYR A 395 11.46 12.99 -16.60
CA TYR A 395 11.99 14.30 -16.98
C TYR A 395 12.54 14.26 -18.40
N ILE A 396 12.68 15.42 -19.02
CA ILE A 396 13.38 15.54 -20.30
C ILE A 396 14.88 15.68 -20.02
N LYS A 397 15.69 14.75 -20.52
CA LYS A 397 17.15 14.80 -20.45
C LYS A 397 17.69 15.39 -21.75
N GLY A 398 18.65 16.32 -21.68
CA GLY A 398 19.26 17.01 -22.82
C GLY A 398 19.10 18.54 -22.74
N PRO A 399 19.81 19.32 -23.58
CA PRO A 399 19.65 20.77 -23.64
C PRO A 399 18.20 21.18 -23.96
N ALA A 400 17.78 22.33 -23.42
CA ALA A 400 16.40 22.79 -23.58
C ALA A 400 16.05 23.12 -25.05
N ASP A 401 17.05 23.53 -25.81
CA ASP A 401 17.02 23.90 -27.23
C ASP A 401 17.25 22.72 -28.19
N ALA A 402 17.62 21.54 -27.69
CA ALA A 402 17.86 20.37 -28.53
C ALA A 402 16.54 19.69 -29.01
N PRO A 403 16.53 19.07 -30.20
CA PRO A 403 15.36 18.33 -30.71
C PRO A 403 14.90 17.19 -29.77
N LEU A 404 13.58 17.05 -29.58
CA LEU A 404 12.98 16.01 -28.73
C LEU A 404 12.83 14.69 -29.51
N MET A 405 13.55 13.65 -29.08
CA MET A 405 13.40 12.28 -29.56
C MET A 405 12.22 11.63 -28.83
N MET A 406 11.10 11.45 -29.53
CA MET A 406 9.98 10.63 -29.06
C MET A 406 10.27 9.18 -29.45
N GLY A 407 10.66 8.35 -28.48
CA GLY A 407 11.03 6.96 -28.77
C GLY A 407 9.83 6.12 -29.21
N GLU A 408 9.72 5.84 -30.50
CA GLU A 408 8.96 4.69 -31.00
C GLU A 408 9.79 3.42 -30.74
N LYS A 409 9.27 2.49 -29.94
CA LYS A 409 9.92 1.19 -29.76
C LYS A 409 9.54 0.29 -30.94
N VAL A 410 10.51 -0.02 -31.79
CA VAL A 410 10.40 -1.10 -32.77
C VAL A 410 10.71 -2.42 -32.05
N TYR A 411 9.77 -3.35 -32.06
CA TYR A 411 10.01 -4.72 -31.63
C TYR A 411 10.45 -5.53 -32.86
N LEU A 412 11.60 -6.20 -32.77
CA LEU A 412 11.97 -7.25 -33.71
C LEU A 412 11.09 -8.46 -33.40
N VAL A 413 10.28 -8.86 -34.38
CA VAL A 413 9.61 -10.17 -34.40
C VAL A 413 10.52 -11.08 -35.19
N ASP A 414 11.27 -11.93 -34.50
CA ASP A 414 11.99 -13.01 -35.17
C ASP A 414 10.96 -13.93 -35.83
N SER A 415 11.15 -14.14 -37.13
CA SER A 415 10.25 -14.89 -38.02
C SER A 415 10.57 -16.37 -38.06
#